data_AF-A0A368W7X4-F1
#
_entry.id   AF-A0A368W7X4-F1
#
_cell.length_a   1.000
_cell.length_b   1.000
_cell.length_c   1.000
_cell.angle_alpha   90.00
_cell.angle_beta   90.00
_cell.angle_gamma   90.00
#
_symmetry.space_group_name_H-M   'P 1'
#
loop_
_entity.id
_entity.type
_entity.pdbx_description
1 polymer ?
#
loop_
_entity_poly.entity_id
_entity_poly.type
_entity_poly.pdbx_seq_one_letter_code
_entity_poly.pdbx_strand_id
1 'polypeptide(L)'
;MRLQKLGLFFSDGKGNIDEGKKTAALSRLEQVVRELKSGKTLNEEIALLKNEASFRIDADEQTFEGTFKRADYQVYGTIRQTADKLDSGQTSDIFEFGGYIIKLLEREDRGFKDFESVKNDVREQYLDSKYEDTVSEWARQAEVTINHNVYDRLKVR
;
A
#
# COMPACT_ATOMS: atom_id res chain seq x y z
N MET A 1 -11.53 10.14 1.84
CA MET A 1 -11.39 9.21 0.67
C MET A 1 -11.83 7.82 1.08
N ARG A 2 -12.62 7.12 0.26
CA ARG A 2 -13.11 5.77 0.54
C ARG A 2 -12.72 4.82 -0.59
N LEU A 3 -12.14 3.67 -0.25
CA LEU A 3 -11.71 2.66 -1.22
C LEU A 3 -12.03 1.25 -0.75
N GLN A 4 -12.08 0.31 -1.68
CA GLN A 4 -12.09 -1.12 -1.39
C GLN A 4 -10.78 -1.73 -1.84
N LYS A 5 -10.25 -2.65 -1.03
CA LYS A 5 -9.07 -3.44 -1.36
C LYS A 5 -9.43 -4.91 -1.50
N LEU A 6 -8.72 -5.58 -2.39
CA LEU A 6 -8.70 -7.03 -2.52
C LEU A 6 -7.26 -7.49 -2.69
N GLY A 7 -6.82 -8.40 -1.84
CA GLY A 7 -5.55 -9.08 -1.96
C GLY A 7 -5.68 -10.59 -1.83
N LEU A 8 -4.82 -11.29 -2.57
CA LEU A 8 -4.70 -12.74 -2.53
C LEU A 8 -3.32 -13.11 -1.99
N PHE A 9 -3.29 -13.79 -0.86
CA PHE A 9 -2.02 -14.24 -0.29
C PHE A 9 -1.54 -15.53 -0.96
N PHE A 10 -0.27 -15.52 -1.34
CA PHE A 10 0.45 -16.65 -1.91
C PHE A 10 1.73 -16.99 -1.13
N SER A 11 1.92 -16.38 0.05
CA SER A 11 2.98 -16.74 0.99
C SER A 11 2.42 -17.60 2.12
N ASP A 12 3.26 -18.48 2.68
CA ASP A 12 2.95 -19.13 3.94
C ASP A 12 3.07 -18.16 5.13
N GLY A 13 2.62 -18.58 6.32
CA GLY A 13 2.76 -17.79 7.55
C GLY A 13 4.20 -17.57 8.03
N LYS A 14 5.19 -18.07 7.29
CA LYS A 14 6.63 -17.89 7.52
C LYS A 14 7.29 -16.99 6.46
N GLY A 15 6.50 -16.46 5.50
CA GLY A 15 6.98 -15.58 4.44
C GLY A 15 7.54 -16.31 3.21
N ASN A 16 7.46 -17.63 3.12
CA ASN A 16 7.88 -18.35 1.92
C ASN A 16 6.82 -18.20 0.83
N ILE A 17 7.24 -17.74 -0.35
CA ILE A 17 6.39 -17.57 -1.52
C ILE A 17 6.29 -18.89 -2.28
N ASP A 18 5.07 -19.34 -2.53
CA ASP A 18 4.79 -20.44 -3.46
C ASP A 18 4.59 -19.83 -4.86
N GLU A 19 5.58 -20.02 -5.75
CA GLU A 19 5.55 -19.43 -7.10
C GLU A 19 4.37 -19.93 -7.95
N GLY A 20 3.89 -21.16 -7.71
CA GLY A 20 2.70 -21.69 -8.38
C GLY A 20 1.44 -20.95 -7.91
N LYS A 21 1.28 -20.77 -6.59
CA LYS A 21 0.17 -20.00 -6.02
C LYS A 21 0.24 -18.52 -6.38
N LYS A 22 1.44 -17.95 -6.44
CA LYS A 22 1.65 -16.55 -6.86
C LYS A 22 1.19 -16.33 -8.29
N THR A 23 1.60 -17.21 -9.21
CA THR A 23 1.17 -17.14 -10.61
C THR A 23 -0.34 -17.29 -10.74
N ALA A 24 -0.95 -18.21 -9.99
CA ALA A 24 -2.39 -18.40 -9.99
C ALA A 24 -3.15 -17.20 -9.39
N ALA A 25 -2.66 -16.63 -8.28
CA ALA A 25 -3.23 -15.46 -7.63
C ALA A 25 -3.18 -14.23 -8.56
N LEU A 26 -2.04 -14.00 -9.22
CA LEU A 26 -1.87 -12.94 -10.20
C LEU A 26 -2.86 -13.07 -11.35
N SER A 27 -2.92 -14.25 -11.97
CA SER A 27 -3.86 -14.52 -13.08
C SER A 27 -5.31 -14.33 -12.65
N ARG A 28 -5.66 -14.72 -11.41
CA ARG A 28 -7.01 -14.51 -10.87
C ARG A 28 -7.31 -13.03 -10.63
N LEU A 29 -6.36 -12.26 -10.09
CA LEU A 29 -6.52 -10.81 -9.92
C LEU A 29 -6.65 -10.09 -11.26
N GLU A 30 -5.88 -10.48 -12.28
CA GLU A 30 -6.03 -9.93 -13.63
C GLU A 30 -7.42 -10.22 -14.21
N GLN A 31 -7.95 -11.43 -13.97
CA GLN A 31 -9.32 -11.76 -14.34
C GLN A 31 -10.31 -10.86 -13.61
N VAL A 32 -10.18 -10.70 -12.29
CA VAL A 32 -11.05 -9.79 -11.51
C VAL A 32 -11.00 -8.38 -12.10
N VAL A 33 -9.82 -7.83 -12.43
CA VAL A 33 -9.70 -6.51 -13.05
C VAL A 33 -10.45 -6.43 -14.39
N ARG A 34 -10.41 -7.48 -15.22
CA ARG A 34 -11.19 -7.54 -16.47
C ARG A 34 -12.70 -7.56 -16.23
N GLU A 35 -13.15 -8.32 -15.24
CA GLU A 35 -14.57 -8.40 -14.87
C GLU A 35 -15.10 -7.10 -14.27
N LEU A 36 -14.28 -6.36 -13.52
CA LEU A 36 -14.64 -5.03 -13.03
C LEU A 36 -14.81 -4.03 -14.17
N LYS A 37 -14.01 -4.15 -15.23
CA LYS A 37 -14.15 -3.34 -16.46
C LYS A 37 -15.40 -3.70 -17.27
N SER A 38 -15.92 -4.93 -17.16
CA SER A 38 -17.17 -5.34 -17.81
C SER A 38 -18.42 -4.95 -17.00
N GLY A 39 -18.25 -4.35 -15.82
CA GLY A 39 -19.34 -3.79 -15.01
C GLY A 39 -19.69 -4.60 -13.77
N LYS A 40 -18.99 -5.71 -13.48
CA LYS A 40 -19.16 -6.41 -12.21
C LYS A 40 -18.65 -5.57 -11.04
N THR A 41 -19.17 -5.88 -9.85
CA THR A 41 -18.73 -5.27 -8.61
C THR A 41 -17.62 -6.09 -7.94
N LEU A 42 -16.76 -5.41 -7.17
CA LEU A 42 -15.70 -6.09 -6.44
C LEU A 42 -16.27 -7.03 -5.35
N ASN A 43 -17.41 -6.68 -4.77
CA ASN A 43 -18.10 -7.51 -3.79
C ASN A 43 -18.56 -8.86 -4.36
N GLU A 44 -19.04 -8.88 -5.61
CA GLU A 44 -19.42 -10.12 -6.29
C GLU A 44 -18.20 -11.03 -6.49
N GLU A 45 -17.07 -10.48 -6.96
CA GLU A 45 -15.85 -11.24 -7.15
C GLU A 45 -15.25 -11.71 -5.81
N ILE A 46 -15.31 -10.91 -4.74
CA ILE A 46 -14.92 -11.33 -3.39
C ILE A 46 -15.77 -12.52 -2.92
N ALA A 47 -17.08 -12.50 -3.16
CA ALA A 47 -17.97 -13.60 -2.78
C ALA A 47 -17.63 -14.89 -3.54
N LEU A 48 -17.33 -14.79 -4.85
CA LEU A 48 -16.88 -15.93 -5.65
C LEU A 48 -15.56 -16.51 -5.13
N LEU A 49 -14.57 -15.65 -4.86
CA LEU A 49 -13.26 -16.08 -4.35
C LEU A 49 -13.36 -16.77 -2.99
N LYS A 50 -14.24 -16.29 -2.10
CA LYS A 50 -14.49 -16.93 -0.79
C LYS A 50 -15.02 -18.35 -0.93
N ASN A 51 -15.77 -18.65 -1.99
CA ASN A 51 -16.29 -19.98 -2.27
C ASN A 51 -15.26 -20.91 -2.94
N GLU A 52 -14.27 -20.37 -3.65
CA GLU A 52 -13.23 -21.14 -4.36
C GLU A 52 -12.15 -21.75 -3.42
N ALA A 53 -12.10 -21.35 -2.14
CA ALA A 53 -11.21 -21.85 -1.07
C ALA A 53 -9.69 -21.96 -1.41
N SER A 54 -9.26 -21.39 -2.54
CA SER A 54 -7.92 -21.61 -3.12
C SER A 54 -6.89 -20.61 -2.61
N PHE A 55 -7.35 -19.47 -2.11
CA PHE A 55 -6.49 -18.39 -1.63
C PHE A 55 -6.99 -17.90 -0.26
N ARG A 56 -6.05 -17.49 0.58
CA ARG A 56 -6.39 -16.62 1.69
C ARG A 56 -6.62 -15.22 1.12
N ILE A 57 -7.75 -14.62 1.46
CA ILE A 57 -8.19 -13.33 0.92
C ILE A 57 -8.01 -12.26 2.00
N ASP A 58 -7.41 -11.13 1.64
CA ASP A 58 -7.55 -9.86 2.36
C ASP A 58 -8.52 -8.99 1.58
N ALA A 59 -9.71 -8.73 2.12
CA ALA A 59 -10.65 -7.84 1.46
C ALA A 59 -11.30 -6.97 2.51
N ASP A 60 -11.23 -5.66 2.30
CA ASP A 60 -11.74 -4.68 3.24
C ASP A 60 -12.12 -3.39 2.53
N GLU A 61 -12.98 -2.61 3.17
CA GLU A 61 -13.27 -1.24 2.78
C GLU A 61 -12.56 -0.30 3.74
N GLN A 62 -11.78 0.63 3.18
CA GLN A 62 -10.97 1.55 3.95
C GLN A 62 -11.36 2.99 3.65
N THR A 63 -11.68 3.72 4.72
CA THR A 63 -11.87 5.17 4.68
C THR A 63 -10.63 5.83 5.25
N PHE A 64 -10.08 6.77 4.47
CA PHE A 64 -9.03 7.65 4.89
C PHE A 64 -9.59 9.06 5.07
N GLU A 65 -9.76 9.45 6.33
CA GLU A 65 -10.17 10.79 6.73
C GLU A 65 -8.93 11.65 7.06
N GLY A 66 -8.97 12.93 6.71
CA GLY A 66 -8.01 13.91 7.21
C GLY A 66 -6.55 13.76 6.74
N THR A 67 -5.64 14.28 7.56
CA THR A 67 -4.19 14.35 7.34
C THR A 67 -3.53 13.03 7.72
N PHE A 68 -2.85 12.45 6.73
CA PHE A 68 -2.19 11.16 6.85
C PHE A 68 -0.92 11.29 7.68
N LYS A 69 -0.87 10.66 8.85
CA LYS A 69 0.30 10.75 9.73
C LYS A 69 1.40 9.82 9.25
N ARG A 70 2.64 10.06 9.70
CA ARG A 70 3.81 9.25 9.35
C ARG A 70 3.61 7.76 9.68
N ALA A 71 2.95 7.45 10.79
CA ALA A 71 2.61 6.09 11.19
C ALA A 71 1.66 5.42 10.18
N ASP A 72 0.67 6.15 9.64
CA ASP A 72 -0.25 5.65 8.62
C ASP A 72 0.48 5.39 7.31
N TYR A 73 1.48 6.21 6.99
CA TYR A 73 2.32 6.05 5.81
C TYR A 73 3.14 4.76 5.83
N GLN A 74 3.62 4.34 7.00
CA GLN A 74 4.35 3.08 7.13
C GLN A 74 3.49 1.85 6.86
N VAL A 75 2.20 1.92 7.20
CA VAL A 75 1.28 0.77 7.08
C VAL A 75 0.55 0.76 5.73
N TYR A 76 0.17 1.94 5.23
CA TYR A 76 -0.75 2.08 4.09
C TYR A 76 -0.18 2.95 2.96
N GLY A 77 1.11 3.30 3.01
CA GLY A 77 1.74 4.22 2.06
C GLY A 77 1.54 3.82 0.61
N THR A 78 1.77 2.54 0.26
CA THR A 78 1.60 2.04 -1.11
C THR A 78 0.15 2.09 -1.55
N ILE A 79 -0.80 1.64 -0.71
CA ILE A 79 -2.25 1.70 -0.98
C ILE A 79 -2.68 3.15 -1.24
N ARG A 80 -2.23 4.08 -0.38
CA ARG A 80 -2.54 5.52 -0.50
C ARG A 80 -1.99 6.11 -1.79
N GLN A 81 -0.72 5.87 -2.09
CA GLN A 81 -0.07 6.37 -3.31
C GLN A 81 -0.74 5.84 -4.58
N THR A 82 -1.18 4.58 -4.57
CA THR A 82 -1.94 4.01 -5.69
C THR A 82 -3.32 4.68 -5.78
N ALA A 83 -4.04 4.85 -4.67
CA ALA A 83 -5.37 5.47 -4.64
C ALA A 83 -5.35 6.95 -5.06
N ASP A 84 -4.25 7.66 -4.78
CA ASP A 84 -4.08 9.05 -5.19
C ASP A 84 -4.02 9.24 -6.71
N LYS A 85 -3.66 8.19 -7.46
CA LYS A 85 -3.59 8.19 -8.93
C LYS A 85 -4.90 7.76 -9.62
N LEU A 86 -5.91 7.35 -8.85
CA LEU A 86 -7.18 6.86 -9.37
C LEU A 86 -8.27 7.93 -9.35
N ASP A 87 -9.16 7.84 -10.33
CA ASP A 87 -10.45 8.53 -10.33
C ASP A 87 -11.51 7.72 -9.59
N SER A 88 -12.58 8.38 -9.11
CA SER A 88 -13.69 7.69 -8.46
C SER A 88 -14.33 6.67 -9.40
N GLY A 89 -14.54 5.46 -8.90
CA GLY A 89 -15.00 4.30 -9.67
C GLY A 89 -13.89 3.49 -10.34
N GLN A 90 -12.67 4.02 -10.45
CA GLN A 90 -11.55 3.34 -11.10
C GLN A 90 -10.93 2.25 -10.23
N THR A 91 -10.48 1.17 -10.87
CA THR A 91 -9.67 0.11 -10.25
C THR A 91 -8.21 0.25 -10.65
N SER A 92 -7.30 0.03 -9.70
CA SER A 92 -5.87 0.03 -9.95
C SER A 92 -5.40 -1.17 -10.77
N ASP A 93 -4.18 -1.07 -11.29
CA ASP A 93 -3.40 -2.26 -11.62
C ASP A 93 -2.99 -3.03 -10.36
N ILE A 94 -2.40 -4.20 -10.53
CA ILE A 94 -1.95 -5.06 -9.43
C ILE A 94 -0.66 -4.51 -8.81
N PHE A 95 -0.58 -4.39 -7.48
CA PHE A 95 0.58 -3.78 -6.79
C PHE A 95 1.02 -4.48 -5.48
N GLU A 96 1.95 -3.83 -4.76
CA GLU A 96 2.76 -4.25 -3.60
C GLU A 96 3.77 -5.35 -3.86
N PHE A 97 3.32 -6.57 -4.18
CA PHE A 97 4.19 -7.66 -4.62
C PHE A 97 3.45 -8.58 -5.59
N GLY A 98 2.52 -8.01 -6.38
CA GLY A 98 1.67 -8.76 -7.29
C GLY A 98 0.40 -9.34 -6.64
N GLY A 99 0.04 -8.87 -5.44
CA GLY A 99 -0.98 -9.52 -4.61
C GLY A 99 -2.21 -8.68 -4.30
N TYR A 100 -2.29 -7.43 -4.76
CA TYR A 100 -3.37 -6.51 -4.39
C TYR A 100 -3.91 -5.71 -5.56
N ILE A 101 -5.20 -5.43 -5.53
CA ILE A 101 -5.87 -4.38 -6.31
C ILE A 101 -6.71 -3.51 -5.39
N ILE A 102 -6.95 -2.27 -5.79
CA ILE A 102 -7.87 -1.37 -5.08
C ILE A 102 -8.87 -0.74 -6.05
N LYS A 103 -10.08 -0.47 -5.58
CA LYS A 103 -11.09 0.32 -6.28
C LYS A 103 -11.39 1.58 -5.47
N LEU A 104 -11.20 2.74 -6.07
CA LEU A 104 -11.56 4.00 -5.43
C LEU A 104 -13.09 4.15 -5.51
N LEU A 105 -13.78 4.20 -4.38
CA LEU A 105 -15.22 4.38 -4.36
C LEU A 105 -15.56 5.86 -4.45
N GLU A 106 -14.99 6.64 -3.54
CA GLU A 106 -15.27 8.06 -3.39
C GLU A 106 -14.01 8.82 -3.03
N ARG A 107 -13.86 9.98 -3.64
CA ARG A 107 -12.85 10.96 -3.26
C ARG A 107 -13.60 12.12 -2.61
N GLU A 108 -13.23 12.45 -1.38
CA GLU A 108 -13.67 13.71 -0.79
C GLU A 108 -13.03 14.84 -1.58
N ASP A 109 -13.85 15.87 -1.84
CA ASP A 109 -13.40 17.04 -2.56
C ASP A 109 -12.26 17.70 -1.78
N ARG A 110 -11.11 17.86 -2.42
CA ARG A 110 -9.94 18.51 -1.82
C ARG A 110 -10.11 20.03 -1.89
N GLY A 111 -11.23 20.51 -1.36
CA GLY A 111 -11.45 21.94 -1.17
C GLY A 111 -10.30 22.54 -0.37
N PHE A 112 -10.01 23.82 -0.60
CA PHE A 112 -9.05 24.55 0.22
C PHE A 112 -9.50 24.51 1.69
N LYS A 113 -8.66 23.94 2.55
CA LYS A 113 -8.84 24.02 4.01
C LYS A 113 -8.22 25.33 4.51
N ASP A 114 -8.91 26.02 5.40
CA ASP A 114 -8.38 27.25 6.01
C ASP A 114 -7.06 26.96 6.73
N PHE A 115 -6.08 27.86 6.60
CA PHE A 115 -4.75 27.69 7.19
C PHE A 115 -4.81 27.38 8.70
N GLU A 116 -5.67 28.06 9.45
CA GLU A 116 -5.82 27.80 10.89
C GLU A 116 -6.29 26.37 11.20
N SER A 117 -7.08 25.75 10.31
CA SER A 117 -7.52 24.36 10.48
C SER A 117 -6.43 23.33 10.21
N VAL A 118 -5.40 23.68 9.42
CA VAL A 118 -4.31 22.78 9.02
C VAL A 118 -2.95 23.17 9.60
N LYS A 119 -2.87 24.24 10.40
CA LYS A 119 -1.63 24.82 10.91
C LYS A 119 -0.76 23.83 11.68
N ASN A 120 -1.38 23.01 12.52
CA ASN A 120 -0.67 21.99 13.29
C ASN A 120 -0.13 20.88 12.37
N ASP A 121 -0.93 20.45 11.39
CA ASP A 121 -0.51 19.44 10.42
C ASP A 121 0.68 19.92 9.56
N VAL A 122 0.61 21.16 9.07
CA VAL A 122 1.70 21.78 8.30
C VAL A 122 2.97 21.91 9.16
N ARG A 123 2.82 22.25 10.45
CA ARG A 123 3.94 22.32 11.38
C ARG A 123 4.58 20.96 11.60
N GLU A 124 3.79 19.91 11.81
CA GLU A 124 4.29 18.55 11.99
C GLU A 124 5.03 18.07 10.73
N GLN A 125 4.45 18.28 9.53
CA GLN A 125 5.11 17.95 8.26
C GLN A 125 6.44 18.70 8.07
N TYR A 126 6.48 19.98 8.43
CA TYR A 126 7.70 20.77 8.35
C TYR A 126 8.79 20.26 9.31
N LEU A 127 8.41 19.91 10.55
CA LEU A 127 9.32 19.35 11.54
C LEU A 127 9.87 17.99 11.10
N ASP A 128 9.02 17.11 10.59
CA ASP A 128 9.43 15.81 10.06
C ASP A 128 10.44 15.96 8.91
N SER A 129 10.16 16.85 7.95
CA SER A 129 11.07 17.12 6.83
C SER A 129 12.42 17.67 7.32
N LYS A 130 12.43 18.61 8.27
CA LYS A 130 13.67 19.15 8.81
C LYS A 130 14.46 18.12 9.62
N TYR A 131 13.77 17.22 10.30
CA TYR A 131 14.40 16.12 11.00
C TYR A 131 15.08 15.15 10.03
N GLU A 132 14.42 14.79 8.92
CA GLU A 132 15.02 13.95 7.87
C GLU A 132 16.23 14.59 7.21
N ASP A 133 16.18 15.90 6.93
CA ASP A 133 17.33 16.66 6.43
C ASP A 133 18.51 16.55 7.41
N THR A 134 18.24 16.75 8.70
CA THR A 134 19.26 16.76 9.77
C THR A 134 19.89 15.38 9.95
N VAL A 135 19.09 14.33 10.00
CA VAL A 135 19.58 12.93 10.09
C VAL A 135 20.43 12.59 8.88
N SER A 136 20.00 13.00 7.68
CA SER A 136 20.75 12.77 6.44
C SER A 136 22.10 13.49 6.46
N GLU A 137 22.14 14.73 6.99
CA GLU A 137 23.37 15.47 7.16
C GLU A 137 24.32 14.80 8.17
N TRP A 138 23.81 14.36 9.33
CA TRP A 138 24.59 13.61 10.32
C TRP A 138 25.14 12.30 9.75
N ALA A 139 24.34 11.56 8.98
CA ALA A 139 24.79 10.34 8.33
C ALA A 139 25.92 10.61 7.33
N ARG A 140 25.87 11.73 6.61
CA ARG A 140 26.94 12.15 5.67
C ARG A 140 28.21 12.60 6.40
N GLN A 141 28.05 13.27 7.54
CA GLN A 141 29.17 13.76 8.36
C GLN A 141 29.78 12.66 9.25
N ALA A 142 29.04 11.58 9.50
CA ALA A 142 29.55 10.45 10.25
C ALA A 142 30.66 9.74 9.45
N GLU A 143 31.82 9.60 10.07
CA GLU A 143 32.93 8.81 9.53
C GLU A 143 32.59 7.32 9.73
N VAL A 144 31.89 6.73 8.77
CA VAL A 144 31.46 5.33 8.82
C VAL A 144 32.61 4.42 8.38
N THR A 145 33.33 3.86 9.35
CA THR A 145 34.35 2.83 9.09
C THR A 145 33.69 1.45 9.10
N ILE A 146 33.36 0.92 7.92
CA ILE A 146 32.81 -0.45 7.80
C ILE A 146 33.93 -1.46 8.05
N ASN A 147 33.86 -2.20 9.16
CA ASN A 147 34.75 -3.31 9.41
C ASN A 147 34.35 -4.52 8.54
N HIS A 148 34.95 -4.59 7.35
CA HIS A 148 34.64 -5.61 6.34
C HIS A 148 34.86 -7.05 6.86
N ASN A 149 35.81 -7.26 7.78
CA ASN A 149 36.04 -8.58 8.39
C ASN A 149 34.82 -9.09 9.18
N VAL A 150 33.93 -8.21 9.64
CA VAL A 150 32.70 -8.59 10.36
C VAL A 150 31.51 -8.57 9.40
N TYR A 151 31.44 -7.56 8.54
CA TYR A 151 30.35 -7.38 7.58
C TYR A 151 30.27 -8.53 6.56
N ASP A 152 31.40 -8.99 6.02
CA ASP A 152 31.44 -10.07 5.03
C ASP A 152 31.12 -11.46 5.62
N ARG A 153 31.20 -11.59 6.95
CA ARG A 153 30.80 -12.81 7.68
C ARG A 153 29.32 -12.83 8.05
N LEU A 154 28.61 -11.72 7.95
CA LEU A 154 27.16 -11.68 8.08
C LEU A 154 26.54 -12.22 6.78
N LYS A 155 26.37 -13.54 6.71
CA LYS A 155 25.42 -14.14 5.77
C LYS A 155 24.01 -13.77 6.20
N VAL A 156 23.47 -12.70 5.64
CA VAL A 156 22.03 -12.41 5.71
C VAL A 156 21.34 -13.56 4.96
N ARG A 157 20.52 -14.33 5.69
CA ARG A 157 19.73 -15.45 5.17
C ARG A 157 18.35 -14.97 4.77
#